data_AF-A0A800IH00-F1
#
_entry.id   AF-A0A800IH00-F1
#
_cell.length_a   1.000
_cell.length_b   1.000
_cell.length_c   1.000
_cell.angle_alpha   90.00
_cell.angle_beta   90.00
_cell.angle_gamma   90.00
#
_symmetry.space_group_name_H-M   'P 1'
#
loop_
_entity.id
_entity.type
_entity.pdbx_description
1 polymer ?
#
loop_
_entity_poly.entity_id
_entity_poly.type
_entity_poly.pdbx_seq_one_letter_code
_entity_poly.pdbx_strand_id
1 'polypeptide(L)'
;MSPVDRIKQLRQEIRDHDHRYHVLAEPVVSDYDYDALMKELLDTEAAHPDLVAPDSPTQRVGGAPYSSFPVVTHPVPMLSISNTYDADEILDFDRRVRDILGDEEAYSYVVELKIDGVAVSLRYEDGVLILGSTRGDGMQGDNITANLRTIRSIPLRISVEHPAINQLEVRGEVYLSHAGLEQMNQVRSDREDPLFANPRNATAGSLKLLDSRQVAERPLQVFLYSLRFVDETGVLAVQPELDSHYGRLQWLADHGFSTNTNAQRFDTIDGAIGYCKAWESKRSDLPYDVDGMVIKVDSIRLQQDCSSRHIGFAKTSRTAATGTSDLRKLAGLQQQAHRIF
;
A
#
# COMPACT_ATOMS: atom_id res chain seq x y z
N MET A 1 19.76 4.20 33.72
CA MET A 1 18.77 4.79 32.80
C MET A 1 17.39 4.59 33.39
N SER A 2 16.46 5.53 33.25
CA SER A 2 15.10 5.35 33.79
C SER A 2 14.33 4.29 32.97
N PRO A 3 13.28 3.64 33.53
CA PRO A 3 12.43 2.73 32.76
C PRO A 3 11.80 3.40 31.53
N VAL A 4 11.40 4.67 31.66
CA VAL A 4 10.86 5.48 30.56
C VAL A 4 11.87 5.62 29.42
N ASP A 5 13.11 5.97 29.74
CA ASP A 5 14.16 6.15 28.73
C ASP A 5 14.55 4.82 28.08
N ARG A 6 14.58 3.71 28.86
CA ARG A 6 14.86 2.38 28.31
C ARG A 6 13.77 1.92 27.36
N ILE A 7 12.49 2.08 27.72
CA ILE A 7 11.36 1.75 26.84
C ILE A 7 11.42 2.56 25.55
N LYS A 8 11.71 3.87 25.64
CA LYS A 8 11.87 4.72 24.44
C LYS A 8 12.99 4.23 23.54
N GLN A 9 14.15 3.90 24.11
CA GLN A 9 15.29 3.37 23.37
C GLN A 9 14.95 2.04 22.68
N LEU A 10 14.42 1.06 23.44
CA LEU A 10 14.05 -0.25 22.90
C LEU A 10 13.03 -0.13 21.77
N ARG A 11 12.01 0.71 21.95
CA ARG A 11 11.01 0.97 20.91
C ARG A 11 11.65 1.54 19.64
N GLN A 12 12.59 2.48 19.77
CA GLN A 12 13.27 3.07 18.62
C GLN A 12 14.17 2.04 17.91
N GLU A 13 15.00 1.32 18.66
CA GLU A 13 15.90 0.30 18.10
C GLU A 13 15.13 -0.78 17.34
N ILE A 14 14.05 -1.31 17.94
CA ILE A 14 13.20 -2.32 17.29
C ILE A 14 12.55 -1.77 16.02
N ARG A 15 12.06 -0.52 16.04
CA ARG A 15 11.47 0.12 14.84
C ARG A 15 12.50 0.29 13.73
N ASP A 16 13.72 0.69 14.07
CA ASP A 16 14.82 0.84 13.10
C ASP A 16 15.19 -0.52 12.48
N HIS A 17 15.23 -1.58 13.28
CA HIS A 17 15.46 -2.94 12.80
C HIS A 17 14.30 -3.44 11.93
N ASP A 18 13.05 -3.22 12.33
CA ASP A 18 11.88 -3.57 11.53
C ASP A 18 11.92 -2.86 10.18
N HIS A 19 12.24 -1.57 10.16
CA HIS A 19 12.32 -0.78 8.94
C HIS A 19 13.41 -1.33 8.01
N ARG A 20 14.62 -1.55 8.53
CA ARG A 20 15.72 -2.14 7.77
C ARG A 20 15.37 -3.51 7.19
N TYR A 21 14.75 -4.38 7.99
CA TYR A 21 14.41 -5.73 7.56
C TYR A 21 13.25 -5.74 6.56
N HIS A 22 12.13 -5.09 6.88
CA HIS A 22 10.87 -5.24 6.15
C HIS A 22 10.64 -4.19 5.06
N VAL A 23 11.36 -3.08 5.09
CA VAL A 23 11.22 -1.99 4.10
C VAL A 23 12.45 -1.89 3.23
N LEU A 24 13.65 -1.83 3.83
CA LEU A 24 14.89 -1.68 3.07
C LEU A 24 15.48 -3.01 2.57
N ALA A 25 15.05 -4.14 3.13
CA ALA A 25 15.66 -5.46 2.90
C ALA A 25 17.18 -5.51 3.22
N GLU A 26 17.60 -4.76 4.25
CA GLU A 26 18.99 -4.62 4.70
C GLU A 26 19.12 -4.89 6.22
N PRO A 27 18.87 -6.12 6.69
CA PRO A 27 18.95 -6.43 8.13
C PRO A 27 20.37 -6.27 8.67
N VAL A 28 20.48 -5.70 9.87
CA VAL A 28 21.78 -5.40 10.54
C VAL A 28 21.99 -6.16 11.85
N VAL A 29 20.98 -6.87 12.33
CA VAL A 29 21.03 -7.69 13.55
C VAL A 29 20.54 -9.10 13.23
N SER A 30 20.98 -10.07 14.03
CA SER A 30 20.48 -11.44 13.93
C SER A 30 19.07 -11.57 14.53
N ASP A 31 18.33 -12.61 14.14
CA ASP A 31 17.02 -12.91 14.73
C ASP A 31 17.11 -13.08 16.25
N TYR A 32 18.21 -13.68 16.74
CA TYR A 32 18.46 -13.85 18.18
C TYR A 32 18.57 -12.50 18.90
N ASP A 33 19.32 -11.55 18.34
CA ASP A 33 19.51 -10.23 18.94
C ASP A 33 18.21 -9.42 18.91
N TYR A 34 17.45 -9.50 17.80
CA TYR A 34 16.13 -8.88 17.70
C TYR A 34 15.16 -9.45 18.74
N ASP A 35 15.09 -10.77 18.87
CA ASP A 35 14.24 -11.43 19.86
C ASP A 35 14.61 -11.05 21.29
N ALA A 36 15.91 -10.87 21.56
CA ALA A 36 16.37 -10.36 22.86
C ALA A 36 15.87 -8.93 23.14
N LEU A 37 15.95 -8.02 22.16
CA LEU A 37 15.40 -6.66 22.28
C LEU A 37 13.89 -6.66 22.50
N MET A 38 13.16 -7.46 21.72
CA MET A 38 11.70 -7.59 21.84
C MET A 38 11.31 -8.16 23.20
N LYS A 39 12.02 -9.19 23.66
CA LYS A 39 11.80 -9.78 24.98
C LYS A 39 12.05 -8.77 26.10
N GLU A 40 13.12 -7.99 26.02
CA GLU A 40 13.40 -6.95 27.01
C GLU A 40 12.30 -5.88 27.03
N LEU A 41 11.81 -5.46 25.87
CA LEU A 41 10.71 -4.50 25.77
C LEU A 41 9.44 -5.05 26.42
N LEU A 42 9.08 -6.31 26.13
CA LEU A 42 7.93 -6.99 26.73
C LEU A 42 8.05 -7.09 28.25
N ASP A 43 9.21 -7.53 28.75
CA ASP A 43 9.45 -7.68 30.19
C ASP A 43 9.39 -6.31 30.91
N THR A 44 9.94 -5.26 30.28
CA THR A 44 9.94 -3.90 30.83
C THR A 44 8.54 -3.28 30.83
N GLU A 45 7.76 -3.46 29.77
CA GLU A 45 6.37 -3.01 29.67
C GLU A 45 5.45 -3.75 30.63
N ALA A 46 5.67 -5.05 30.86
CA ALA A 46 4.93 -5.82 31.85
C ALA A 46 5.17 -5.31 33.28
N ALA A 47 6.39 -4.85 33.58
CA ALA A 47 6.73 -4.23 34.87
C ALA A 47 6.17 -2.80 35.02
N HIS A 48 5.85 -2.13 33.92
CA HIS A 48 5.35 -0.75 33.88
C HIS A 48 4.13 -0.60 32.93
N PRO A 49 2.96 -1.16 33.29
CA PRO A 49 1.80 -1.18 32.40
C PRO A 49 1.29 0.21 31.99
N ASP A 50 1.51 1.22 32.83
CA ASP A 50 1.20 2.63 32.58
C ASP A 50 2.03 3.27 31.46
N LEU A 51 3.17 2.67 31.13
CA LEU A 51 4.07 3.13 30.06
C LEU A 51 3.81 2.46 28.72
N VAL A 52 2.89 1.49 28.64
CA VAL A 52 2.54 0.79 27.40
C VAL A 52 1.80 1.76 26.47
N ALA A 53 2.44 2.08 25.35
CA ALA A 53 1.88 2.99 24.36
C ALA A 53 1.23 2.20 23.22
N PRO A 54 0.12 2.69 22.64
CA PRO A 54 -0.62 1.99 21.57
C PRO A 54 0.18 1.80 20.28
N ASP A 55 1.29 2.52 20.11
CA ASP A 55 2.23 2.43 19.00
C ASP A 55 3.50 1.63 19.33
N SER A 56 3.55 0.98 20.49
CA SER A 56 4.69 0.13 20.85
C SER A 56 4.77 -1.09 19.91
N PRO A 57 5.98 -1.54 19.52
CA PRO A 57 6.16 -2.75 18.72
C PRO A 57 5.49 -4.01 19.31
N THR A 58 5.30 -4.06 20.63
CA THR A 58 4.59 -5.14 21.33
C THR A 58 3.08 -5.16 21.07
N GLN A 59 2.51 -4.05 20.60
CA GLN A 59 1.08 -3.88 20.35
C GLN A 59 0.68 -4.21 18.91
N ARG A 60 1.57 -4.82 18.12
CA ARG A 60 1.25 -5.25 16.74
C ARG A 60 0.20 -6.35 16.68
N VAL A 61 0.23 -7.27 17.65
CA VAL A 61 -0.69 -8.40 17.74
C VAL A 61 -1.43 -8.30 19.07
N GLY A 62 -2.76 -8.13 19.02
CA GLY A 62 -3.55 -7.98 20.24
C GLY A 62 -5.01 -7.64 19.98
N GLY A 63 -5.78 -7.63 21.06
CA GLY A 63 -7.22 -7.43 21.05
C GLY A 63 -8.03 -8.72 20.94
N ALA A 64 -9.32 -8.63 21.25
CA ALA A 64 -10.25 -9.71 20.97
C ALA A 64 -10.49 -9.79 19.45
N PRO A 65 -10.73 -10.99 18.89
CA PRO A 65 -11.17 -11.11 17.50
C PRO A 65 -12.41 -10.24 17.25
N TYR A 66 -12.48 -9.64 16.06
CA TYR A 66 -13.67 -8.93 15.63
C TYR A 66 -14.88 -9.88 15.62
N SER A 67 -16.02 -9.43 16.13
CA SER A 67 -17.29 -10.12 15.84
C SER A 67 -17.72 -9.91 14.39
N SER A 68 -17.40 -8.74 13.86
CA SER A 68 -17.58 -8.28 12.48
C SER A 68 -16.71 -7.03 12.28
N PHE A 69 -16.35 -6.71 11.04
CA PHE A 69 -15.61 -5.48 10.77
C PHE A 69 -16.53 -4.24 10.85
N PRO A 70 -16.18 -3.23 11.66
CA PRO A 70 -16.88 -1.94 11.62
C PRO A 70 -16.73 -1.27 10.27
N VAL A 71 -17.76 -0.56 9.80
CA VAL A 71 -17.67 0.22 8.56
C VAL A 71 -17.02 1.58 8.81
N VAL A 72 -16.18 2.02 7.88
CA VAL A 72 -15.49 3.30 7.86
C VAL A 72 -15.85 4.03 6.57
N THR A 73 -16.26 5.29 6.68
CA THR A 73 -16.42 6.18 5.53
C THR A 73 -15.08 6.83 5.20
N HIS A 74 -14.68 6.78 3.94
CA HIS A 74 -13.50 7.47 3.44
C HIS A 74 -13.83 8.96 3.22
N PRO A 75 -13.10 9.90 3.85
CA PRO A 75 -13.35 11.34 3.65
C PRO A 75 -13.18 11.76 2.18
N VAL A 76 -12.26 11.09 1.49
CA VAL A 76 -12.07 11.22 0.04
C VAL A 76 -12.29 9.85 -0.59
N PRO A 77 -13.09 9.73 -1.66
CA PRO A 77 -13.33 8.43 -2.28
C PRO A 77 -12.03 7.71 -2.72
N MET A 78 -11.99 6.39 -2.58
CA MET A 78 -10.97 5.51 -3.15
C MET A 78 -11.44 5.05 -4.53
N LEU A 79 -11.14 5.86 -5.55
CA LEU A 79 -11.57 5.61 -6.92
C LEU A 79 -10.78 4.46 -7.56
N SER A 80 -11.43 3.76 -8.50
CA SER A 80 -10.77 2.82 -9.39
C SER A 80 -10.00 3.57 -10.48
N ILE A 81 -9.07 2.86 -11.11
CA ILE A 81 -8.28 3.38 -12.23
C ILE A 81 -8.85 2.75 -13.51
N SER A 82 -9.04 3.56 -14.54
CA SER A 82 -9.41 3.09 -15.88
C SER A 82 -8.26 2.29 -16.49
N ASN A 83 -8.52 1.10 -17.01
CA ASN A 83 -7.51 0.29 -17.67
C ASN A 83 -7.50 0.55 -19.18
N THR A 84 -6.30 0.64 -19.74
CA THR A 84 -6.02 0.66 -21.17
C THR A 84 -5.01 -0.43 -21.51
N TYR A 85 -5.01 -0.87 -22.76
CA TYR A 85 -4.10 -1.88 -23.29
C TYR A 85 -3.34 -1.40 -24.54
N ASP A 86 -3.57 -0.15 -24.93
CA ASP A 86 -3.11 0.43 -26.18
C ASP A 86 -2.31 1.70 -25.91
N ALA A 87 -1.18 1.85 -26.58
CA ALA A 87 -0.39 3.07 -26.49
C ALA A 87 -1.16 4.26 -27.07
N ASP A 88 -2.03 4.04 -28.06
CA ASP A 88 -2.85 5.10 -28.65
C ASP A 88 -3.88 5.63 -27.63
N GLU A 89 -4.43 4.76 -26.78
CA GLU A 89 -5.32 5.17 -25.70
C GLU A 89 -4.58 5.96 -24.58
N ILE A 90 -3.28 5.72 -24.38
CA ILE A 90 -2.43 6.56 -23.52
C ILE A 90 -2.22 7.94 -24.16
N LEU A 91 -1.97 8.01 -25.47
CA LEU A 91 -1.87 9.28 -26.19
C LEU A 91 -3.20 10.06 -26.11
N ASP A 92 -4.33 9.37 -26.22
CA ASP A 92 -5.66 9.97 -26.02
C ASP A 92 -5.85 10.51 -24.61
N PHE A 93 -5.28 9.84 -23.61
CA PHE A 93 -5.23 10.35 -22.24
C PHE A 93 -4.40 11.64 -22.14
N ASP A 94 -3.20 11.70 -22.71
CA ASP A 94 -2.40 12.94 -22.76
C ASP A 94 -3.16 14.08 -23.46
N ARG A 95 -3.80 13.79 -24.61
CA ARG A 95 -4.64 14.78 -25.32
C ARG A 95 -5.75 15.34 -24.43
N ARG A 96 -6.49 14.48 -23.72
CA ARG A 96 -7.55 14.92 -22.79
C ARG A 96 -7.01 15.74 -21.62
N VAL A 97 -5.84 15.37 -21.08
CA VAL A 97 -5.19 16.16 -20.02
C VAL A 97 -4.83 17.54 -20.56
N ARG A 98 -4.22 17.62 -21.75
CA ARG A 98 -3.86 18.90 -22.39
C ARG A 98 -5.07 19.77 -22.71
N ASP A 99 -6.17 19.18 -23.21
CA ASP A 99 -7.40 19.91 -23.49
C ASP A 99 -8.01 20.56 -22.23
N ILE A 100 -7.82 19.94 -21.05
CA ILE A 100 -8.31 20.47 -19.77
C ILE A 100 -7.38 21.56 -19.23
N LEU A 101 -6.06 21.34 -19.31
CA LEU A 101 -5.07 22.22 -18.70
C LEU A 101 -4.69 23.42 -19.58
N GLY A 102 -4.87 23.30 -20.90
CA GLY A 102 -4.43 24.28 -21.89
C GLY A 102 -2.99 24.05 -22.38
N ASP A 103 -2.67 24.56 -23.58
CA ASP A 103 -1.39 24.31 -24.26
C ASP A 103 -0.17 24.97 -23.58
N GLU A 104 -0.37 26.00 -22.75
CA GLU A 104 0.72 26.71 -22.07
C GLU A 104 1.10 26.09 -20.72
N GLU A 105 0.24 25.23 -20.15
CA GLU A 105 0.50 24.61 -18.85
C GLU A 105 1.45 23.42 -19.02
N ALA A 106 2.67 23.54 -18.50
CA ALA A 106 3.62 22.44 -18.48
C ALA A 106 3.29 21.43 -17.37
N TYR A 107 3.30 20.14 -17.70
CA TYR A 107 3.11 19.06 -16.73
C TYR A 107 4.01 17.87 -17.04
N SER A 108 4.13 16.97 -16.07
CA SER A 108 4.95 15.76 -16.16
C SER A 108 4.16 14.56 -15.65
N TYR A 109 4.73 13.38 -15.83
CA TYR A 109 4.12 12.11 -15.47
C TYR A 109 4.94 11.34 -14.46
N VAL A 110 4.27 10.53 -13.67
CA VAL A 110 4.87 9.46 -12.87
C VAL A 110 4.33 8.13 -13.34
N VAL A 111 5.22 7.17 -13.52
CA VAL A 111 4.86 5.79 -13.85
C VAL A 111 5.24 4.88 -12.68
N GLU A 112 4.29 4.10 -12.21
CA GLU A 112 4.42 3.16 -11.08
C GLU A 112 3.99 1.75 -11.48
N LEU A 113 4.52 0.73 -10.79
CA LEU A 113 4.01 -0.63 -10.93
C LEU A 113 2.60 -0.74 -10.35
N LYS A 114 1.70 -1.39 -11.09
CA LYS A 114 0.34 -1.67 -10.63
C LYS A 114 0.35 -2.99 -9.84
N ILE A 115 0.51 -2.87 -8.52
CA ILE A 115 0.64 -4.02 -7.61
C ILE A 115 -0.65 -4.83 -7.59
N ASP A 116 -0.55 -6.15 -7.73
CA ASP A 116 -1.69 -7.05 -7.67
C ASP A 116 -2.00 -7.49 -6.23
N GLY A 117 -2.75 -6.65 -5.52
CA GLY A 117 -3.07 -6.87 -4.11
C GLY A 117 -4.46 -6.37 -3.69
N VAL A 118 -4.51 -5.84 -2.47
CA VAL A 118 -5.71 -5.26 -1.87
C VAL A 118 -5.44 -3.83 -1.42
N ALA A 119 -6.15 -2.89 -2.02
CA ALA A 119 -6.09 -1.48 -1.67
C ALA A 119 -6.54 -1.23 -0.21
N VAL A 120 -5.71 -0.46 0.51
CA VAL A 120 -5.94 -0.06 1.90
C VAL A 120 -5.72 1.43 2.09
N SER A 121 -6.34 1.98 3.13
CA SER A 121 -6.09 3.33 3.64
C SER A 121 -5.61 3.27 5.09
N LEU A 122 -4.59 4.07 5.41
CA LEU A 122 -3.98 4.19 6.73
C LEU A 122 -4.06 5.66 7.16
N ARG A 123 -4.69 5.95 8.29
CA ARG A 123 -4.69 7.28 8.89
C ARG A 123 -3.77 7.33 10.09
N TYR A 124 -2.92 8.32 10.11
CA TYR A 124 -2.05 8.64 11.24
C TYR A 124 -2.47 9.96 11.85
N GLU A 125 -2.41 10.02 13.17
CA GLU A 125 -2.63 11.23 13.97
C GLU A 125 -1.46 11.35 14.95
N ASP A 126 -0.83 12.53 15.00
CA ASP A 126 0.39 12.78 15.77
C ASP A 126 1.49 11.72 15.52
N GLY A 127 1.59 11.32 14.25
CA GLY A 127 2.51 10.29 13.77
C GLY A 127 2.16 8.86 14.18
N VAL A 128 1.05 8.60 14.86
CA VAL A 128 0.63 7.25 15.28
C VAL A 128 -0.49 6.71 14.37
N LEU A 129 -0.40 5.45 13.95
CA LEU A 129 -1.45 4.78 13.18
C LEU A 129 -2.73 4.64 14.03
N ILE A 130 -3.78 5.37 13.69
CA ILE A 130 -5.06 5.34 14.42
C ILE A 130 -6.13 4.51 13.71
N LEU A 131 -6.10 4.44 12.38
CA LEU A 131 -7.12 3.75 11.60
C LEU A 131 -6.54 3.12 10.34
N GLY A 132 -6.94 1.88 10.10
CA GLY A 132 -6.65 1.14 8.88
C GLY A 132 -7.94 0.59 8.29
N SER A 133 -8.18 0.82 6.99
CA SER A 133 -9.41 0.36 6.33
C SER A 133 -9.17 -0.23 4.94
N THR A 134 -10.07 -1.12 4.54
CA THR A 134 -10.13 -1.60 3.15
C THR A 134 -10.74 -0.55 2.23
N ARG A 135 -10.60 -0.73 0.92
CA ARG A 135 -11.33 0.09 -0.06
C ARG A 135 -12.84 -0.02 0.04
N GLY A 136 -13.35 -1.24 0.22
CA GLY A 136 -14.76 -1.58 0.03
C GLY A 136 -15.30 -1.13 -1.34
N ASP A 137 -16.37 -0.34 -1.33
CA ASP A 137 -17.02 0.20 -2.54
C ASP A 137 -16.37 1.50 -3.07
N GLY A 138 -15.35 1.99 -2.38
CA GLY A 138 -14.66 3.25 -2.69
C GLY A 138 -15.14 4.43 -1.84
N MET A 139 -16.35 4.39 -1.30
CA MET A 139 -16.88 5.39 -0.35
C MET A 139 -16.77 4.89 1.08
N GLN A 140 -17.03 3.60 1.29
CA GLN A 140 -17.00 2.93 2.57
C GLN A 140 -16.16 1.66 2.47
N GLY A 141 -15.45 1.35 3.55
CA GLY A 141 -14.66 0.14 3.70
C GLY A 141 -14.75 -0.44 5.11
N ASP A 142 -14.08 -1.57 5.30
CA ASP A 142 -14.02 -2.27 6.57
C ASP A 142 -12.86 -1.73 7.42
N ASN A 143 -13.09 -1.43 8.69
CA ASN A 143 -12.05 -1.17 9.67
C ASN A 143 -11.30 -2.48 9.95
N ILE A 144 -10.09 -2.56 9.44
CA ILE A 144 -9.19 -3.70 9.61
C ILE A 144 -7.90 -3.27 10.32
N THR A 145 -7.99 -2.26 11.20
CA THR A 145 -6.82 -1.67 11.88
C THR A 145 -6.00 -2.72 12.62
N ALA A 146 -6.65 -3.63 13.35
CA ALA A 146 -5.93 -4.69 14.07
C ALA A 146 -5.19 -5.63 13.12
N ASN A 147 -5.73 -5.89 11.92
CA ASN A 147 -5.09 -6.74 10.92
C ASN A 147 -3.89 -6.03 10.28
N LEU A 148 -4.03 -4.75 9.91
CA LEU A 148 -2.94 -3.98 9.29
C LEU A 148 -1.79 -3.72 10.25
N ARG A 149 -2.05 -3.59 11.57
CA ARG A 149 -0.98 -3.48 12.59
C ARG A 149 -0.04 -4.69 12.63
N THR A 150 -0.48 -5.85 12.16
CA THR A 150 0.36 -7.06 12.12
C THR A 150 1.38 -7.05 10.99
N ILE A 151 1.15 -6.24 9.95
CA ILE A 151 2.01 -6.15 8.78
C ILE A 151 3.24 -5.34 9.14
N ARG A 152 4.40 -6.00 9.21
CA ARG A 152 5.63 -5.39 9.74
C ARG A 152 6.17 -4.22 8.90
N SER A 153 5.90 -4.22 7.59
CA SER A 153 6.25 -3.11 6.69
C SER A 153 5.34 -1.88 6.84
N ILE A 154 4.32 -1.93 7.71
CA ILE A 154 3.52 -0.76 8.12
C ILE A 154 4.12 -0.18 9.41
N PRO A 155 4.62 1.07 9.40
CA PRO A 155 5.07 1.73 10.62
C PRO A 155 3.87 2.00 11.54
N LEU A 156 3.99 1.69 12.83
CA LEU A 156 2.96 2.06 13.81
C LEU A 156 3.11 3.50 14.30
N ARG A 157 4.34 4.00 14.26
CA ARG A 157 4.70 5.40 14.47
C ARG A 157 5.62 5.85 13.35
N ILE A 158 5.39 7.05 12.87
CA ILE A 158 6.30 7.80 12.01
C ILE A 158 6.75 9.06 12.74
N SER A 159 7.96 9.52 12.42
CA SER A 159 8.45 10.81 12.88
C SER A 159 7.78 11.89 12.05
N VAL A 160 6.99 12.73 12.69
CA VAL A 160 6.42 13.91 12.04
C VAL A 160 7.07 15.12 12.68
N GLU A 161 8.13 15.63 12.05
CA GLU A 161 8.83 16.83 12.55
C GLU A 161 8.07 18.12 12.21
N HIS A 162 7.06 18.04 11.34
CA HIS A 162 6.35 19.20 10.83
C HIS A 162 5.12 19.55 11.68
N PRO A 163 5.07 20.73 12.35
CA PRO A 163 3.98 21.12 13.25
C PRO A 163 2.60 21.26 12.58
N ALA A 164 2.57 21.35 11.24
CA ALA A 164 1.32 21.48 10.48
C ALA A 164 0.74 20.13 10.02
N ILE A 165 1.39 19.00 10.35
CA ILE A 165 0.95 17.66 9.96
C ILE A 165 0.43 16.95 11.21
N ASN A 166 -0.81 17.28 11.59
CA ASN A 166 -1.48 16.60 12.72
C ASN A 166 -2.15 15.31 12.25
N GLN A 167 -2.67 15.29 11.02
CA GLN A 167 -3.31 14.12 10.43
C GLN A 167 -2.86 13.91 8.97
N LEU A 168 -2.63 12.64 8.65
CA LEU A 168 -2.30 12.22 7.28
C LEU A 168 -3.02 10.92 6.94
N GLU A 169 -3.36 10.78 5.67
CA GLU A 169 -3.88 9.56 5.09
C GLU A 169 -2.89 9.05 4.05
N VAL A 170 -2.43 7.82 4.24
CA VAL A 170 -1.59 7.11 3.28
C VAL A 170 -2.37 5.95 2.69
N ARG A 171 -2.38 5.82 1.38
CA ARG A 171 -3.00 4.67 0.69
C ARG A 171 -1.97 3.84 -0.03
N GLY A 172 -2.26 2.56 -0.12
CA GLY A 172 -1.36 1.57 -0.70
C GLY A 172 -2.07 0.29 -1.07
N GLU A 173 -1.26 -0.68 -1.47
CA GLU A 173 -1.68 -2.04 -1.77
C GLU A 173 -0.99 -3.00 -0.81
N VAL A 174 -1.76 -3.76 -0.04
CA VAL A 174 -1.25 -4.94 0.66
C VAL A 174 -1.13 -6.07 -0.34
N TYR A 175 -0.04 -6.82 -0.33
CA TYR A 175 0.21 -7.93 -1.24
C TYR A 175 0.95 -9.08 -0.56
N LEU A 176 1.03 -10.20 -1.28
CA LEU A 176 1.89 -11.34 -0.96
C LEU A 176 2.96 -11.48 -2.04
N SER A 177 4.21 -11.68 -1.61
CA SER A 177 5.27 -12.10 -2.51
C SER A 177 5.05 -13.55 -2.98
N HIS A 178 5.74 -13.95 -4.04
CA HIS A 178 5.74 -15.35 -4.51
C HIS A 178 6.23 -16.29 -3.41
N ALA A 179 7.33 -15.94 -2.74
CA ALA A 179 7.88 -16.70 -1.62
C ALA A 179 6.91 -16.77 -0.44
N GLY A 180 6.20 -15.67 -0.13
CA GLY A 180 5.19 -15.65 0.93
C GLY A 180 4.00 -16.55 0.64
N LEU A 181 3.54 -16.57 -0.62
CA LEU A 181 2.49 -17.50 -1.07
C LEU A 181 2.96 -18.96 -0.96
N GLU A 182 4.19 -19.25 -1.41
CA GLU A 182 4.77 -20.60 -1.35
C GLU A 182 4.86 -21.09 0.10
N GLN A 183 5.35 -20.25 1.02
CA GLN A 183 5.38 -20.55 2.46
C GLN A 183 3.98 -20.91 2.99
N MET A 184 2.97 -20.11 2.64
CA MET A 184 1.59 -20.36 3.06
C MET A 184 1.02 -21.65 2.47
N ASN A 185 1.35 -21.95 1.21
CA ASN A 185 0.90 -23.17 0.53
C ASN A 185 1.61 -24.42 1.06
N GLN A 186 2.87 -24.33 1.49
CA GLN A 186 3.56 -25.44 2.15
C GLN A 186 2.84 -25.86 3.43
N VAL A 187 2.53 -24.90 4.31
CA VAL A 187 1.80 -25.17 5.57
C VAL A 187 0.42 -25.79 5.31
N ARG A 188 -0.26 -25.38 4.22
CA ARG A 188 -1.56 -25.94 3.84
C ARG A 188 -1.43 -27.34 3.25
N SER A 189 -0.41 -27.58 2.43
CA SER A 189 -0.10 -28.89 1.88
C SER A 189 0.18 -29.91 2.99
N ASP A 190 0.94 -29.52 4.02
CA ASP A 190 1.24 -30.38 5.17
C ASP A 190 -0.01 -30.75 5.99
N ARG A 191 -1.10 -29.98 5.84
CA ARG A 191 -2.40 -30.19 6.48
C ARG A 191 -3.46 -30.76 5.54
N GLU A 192 -3.10 -31.10 4.30
CA GLU A 192 -4.01 -31.54 3.24
C GLU A 192 -5.14 -30.53 2.91
N ASP A 193 -4.91 -29.24 3.22
CA ASP A 193 -5.84 -28.16 2.92
C ASP A 193 -5.74 -27.73 1.44
N PRO A 194 -6.82 -27.21 0.82
CA PRO A 194 -6.76 -26.63 -0.52
C PRO A 194 -5.77 -25.47 -0.58
N LEU A 195 -4.87 -25.48 -1.55
CA LEU A 195 -3.88 -24.43 -1.75
C LEU A 195 -4.53 -23.12 -2.21
N PHE A 196 -3.88 -22.00 -1.92
CA PHE A 196 -4.24 -20.72 -2.50
C PHE A 196 -3.88 -20.66 -3.98
N ALA A 197 -4.82 -20.17 -4.79
CA ALA A 197 -4.66 -20.13 -6.24
C ALA A 197 -3.74 -19.00 -6.74
N ASN A 198 -3.74 -17.84 -6.08
CA ASN A 198 -2.90 -16.70 -6.44
C ASN A 198 -2.65 -15.78 -5.22
N PRO A 199 -1.61 -14.93 -5.28
CA PRO A 199 -1.26 -14.00 -4.20
C PRO A 199 -2.39 -13.03 -3.83
N ARG A 200 -3.12 -12.47 -4.82
CA ARG A 200 -4.19 -11.50 -4.60
C ARG A 200 -5.32 -12.08 -3.72
N ASN A 201 -5.80 -13.28 -4.04
CA ASN A 201 -6.86 -13.95 -3.30
C ASN A 201 -6.40 -14.38 -1.91
N ALA A 202 -5.16 -14.87 -1.77
CA ALA A 202 -4.58 -15.19 -0.49
C ALA A 202 -4.45 -13.95 0.41
N THR A 203 -4.09 -12.81 -0.17
CA THR A 203 -4.01 -11.51 0.51
C THR A 203 -5.38 -11.06 0.99
N ALA A 204 -6.37 -11.05 0.10
CA ALA A 204 -7.74 -10.65 0.42
C ALA A 204 -8.39 -11.54 1.49
N GLY A 205 -8.17 -12.86 1.41
CA GLY A 205 -8.64 -13.79 2.42
C GLY A 205 -7.97 -13.56 3.78
N SER A 206 -6.66 -13.31 3.78
CA SER A 206 -5.89 -13.05 5.00
C SER A 206 -6.35 -11.77 5.71
N LEU A 207 -6.55 -10.67 4.99
CA LEU A 207 -7.01 -9.42 5.58
C LEU A 207 -8.44 -9.46 6.14
N LYS A 208 -9.25 -10.44 5.71
CA LYS A 208 -10.64 -10.63 6.18
C LYS A 208 -10.77 -11.62 7.34
N LEU A 209 -9.66 -12.11 7.89
CA LEU A 209 -9.70 -12.91 9.10
C LEU A 209 -10.09 -12.01 10.28
N LEU A 210 -11.07 -12.45 11.06
CA LEU A 210 -11.57 -11.71 12.23
C LEU A 210 -10.56 -11.65 13.38
N ASP A 211 -9.63 -12.62 13.42
CA ASP A 211 -8.60 -12.70 14.43
C ASP A 211 -7.25 -12.26 13.86
N SER A 212 -6.76 -11.10 14.33
CA SER A 212 -5.48 -10.52 13.89
C SER A 212 -4.30 -11.45 14.16
N ARG A 213 -4.39 -12.36 15.14
CA ARG A 213 -3.34 -13.36 15.41
C ARG A 213 -3.12 -14.28 14.20
N GLN A 214 -4.19 -14.64 13.49
CA GLN A 214 -4.08 -15.46 12.28
C GLN A 214 -3.56 -14.66 11.08
N VAL A 215 -3.73 -13.33 11.09
CA VAL A 215 -3.17 -12.42 10.08
C VAL A 215 -1.68 -12.23 10.29
N ALA A 216 -1.23 -12.16 11.55
CA ALA A 216 0.18 -12.03 11.90
C ALA A 216 1.05 -13.21 11.45
N GLU A 217 0.44 -14.39 11.26
CA GLU A 217 1.10 -15.57 10.69
C GLU A 217 1.29 -15.49 9.17
N ARG A 218 0.69 -14.50 8.51
CA ARG A 218 0.74 -14.34 7.05
C ARG A 218 1.88 -13.38 6.69
N PRO A 219 2.77 -13.73 5.74
CA PRO A 219 3.88 -12.89 5.32
C PRO A 219 3.43 -11.74 4.40
N LEU A 220 2.42 -10.99 4.83
CA LEU A 220 1.87 -9.84 4.12
C LEU A 220 2.88 -8.69 4.10
N GLN A 221 2.90 -7.95 2.99
CA GLN A 221 3.67 -6.73 2.82
C GLN A 221 2.78 -5.61 2.26
N VAL A 222 3.26 -4.37 2.29
CA VAL A 222 2.56 -3.23 1.72
C VAL A 222 3.49 -2.41 0.82
N PHE A 223 2.94 -1.87 -0.26
CA PHE A 223 3.51 -0.71 -0.94
C PHE A 223 2.52 0.46 -0.85
N LEU A 224 3.01 1.59 -0.33
CA LEU A 224 2.26 2.83 -0.16
C LEU A 224 2.59 3.76 -1.32
N TYR A 225 1.54 4.31 -1.93
CA TYR A 225 1.64 5.04 -3.21
C TYR A 225 0.89 6.37 -3.23
N SER A 226 0.20 6.75 -2.16
CA SER A 226 -0.57 8.00 -2.11
C SER A 226 -0.47 8.60 -0.73
N LEU A 227 -0.10 9.87 -0.66
CA LEU A 227 -0.03 10.65 0.57
C LEU A 227 -1.01 11.83 0.47
N ARG A 228 -1.77 12.02 1.54
CA ARG A 228 -2.67 13.16 1.73
C ARG A 228 -2.50 13.71 3.13
N PHE A 229 -2.59 15.02 3.23
CA PHE A 229 -2.68 15.74 4.48
C PHE A 229 -4.12 16.09 4.75
N VAL A 230 -4.51 15.96 6.00
CA VAL A 230 -5.87 16.22 6.46
C VAL A 230 -5.77 17.22 7.60
N ASP A 231 -6.56 18.28 7.54
CA ASP A 231 -6.66 19.21 8.66
C ASP A 231 -7.52 18.63 9.79
N GLU A 232 -7.62 19.35 10.90
CA GLU A 232 -8.40 18.94 12.09
C GLU A 232 -9.89 18.74 11.79
N THR A 233 -10.40 19.29 10.69
CA THR A 233 -11.80 19.17 10.26
C THR A 233 -12.04 17.96 9.34
N GLY A 234 -10.99 17.22 8.98
CA GLY A 234 -11.08 16.11 8.04
C GLY A 234 -10.99 16.54 6.58
N VAL A 235 -10.69 17.80 6.30
CA VAL A 235 -10.58 18.35 4.93
C VAL A 235 -9.14 18.23 4.45
N LEU A 236 -8.94 18.08 3.13
CA LEU A 236 -7.62 18.01 2.54
C LEU A 236 -6.84 19.30 2.80
N ALA A 237 -5.77 19.20 3.58
CA ALA A 237 -4.83 20.28 3.75
C ALA A 237 -3.94 20.37 2.50
N VAL A 238 -3.89 21.55 1.89
CA VAL A 238 -2.97 21.82 0.77
C VAL A 238 -1.57 22.01 1.37
N GLN A 239 -0.61 21.25 0.88
CA GLN A 239 0.82 21.42 1.17
C GLN A 239 1.51 21.83 -0.13
N PRO A 240 1.67 23.14 -0.39
CA PRO A 240 2.26 23.64 -1.64
C PRO A 240 3.67 23.10 -1.88
N GLU A 241 4.43 22.82 -0.82
CA GLU A 241 5.78 22.26 -0.91
C GLU A 241 5.79 20.80 -1.40
N LEU A 242 4.64 20.12 -1.38
CA LEU A 242 4.46 18.73 -1.82
C LEU A 242 3.44 18.65 -2.98
N ASP A 243 3.57 19.53 -3.97
CA ASP A 243 2.80 19.51 -5.23
C ASP A 243 3.41 18.59 -6.32
N SER A 244 4.06 17.50 -5.92
CA SER A 244 4.53 16.45 -6.83
C SER A 244 4.20 15.09 -6.23
N HIS A 245 3.55 14.24 -7.01
CA HIS A 245 3.27 12.86 -6.66
C HIS A 245 4.57 12.08 -6.46
N TYR A 246 5.53 12.27 -7.36
CA TYR A 246 6.85 11.67 -7.21
C TYR A 246 7.55 12.14 -5.93
N GLY A 247 7.51 13.45 -5.67
CA GLY A 247 8.03 14.04 -4.42
C GLY A 247 7.34 13.48 -3.17
N ARG A 248 6.03 13.20 -3.24
CA ARG A 248 5.30 12.54 -2.15
C ARG A 248 5.70 11.08 -1.95
N LEU A 249 6.02 10.35 -3.01
CA LEU A 249 6.57 8.99 -2.88
C LEU A 249 7.95 9.00 -2.21
N GLN A 250 8.80 9.99 -2.56
CA GLN A 250 10.09 10.19 -1.91
C GLN A 250 9.91 10.55 -0.43
N TRP A 251 9.01 11.49 -0.13
CA TRP A 251 8.68 11.85 1.25
C TRP A 251 8.22 10.63 2.05
N LEU A 252 7.35 9.78 1.48
CA LEU A 252 6.92 8.53 2.13
C LEU A 252 8.12 7.63 2.44
N ALA A 253 9.01 7.41 1.49
CA ALA A 253 10.23 6.62 1.69
C ALA A 253 11.11 7.20 2.81
N ASP A 254 11.35 8.51 2.79
CA ASP A 254 12.17 9.21 3.78
C ASP A 254 11.57 9.14 5.21
N HIS A 255 10.25 8.96 5.32
CA HIS A 255 9.53 8.85 6.60
C HIS A 255 9.26 7.40 7.02
N GLY A 256 9.95 6.44 6.42
CA GLY A 256 9.95 5.04 6.84
C GLY A 256 8.78 4.20 6.29
N PHE A 257 8.05 4.71 5.30
CA PHE A 257 7.01 3.96 4.63
C PHE A 257 7.60 3.09 3.51
N SER A 258 7.06 1.87 3.37
CA SER A 258 7.38 1.01 2.24
C SER A 258 6.77 1.54 0.95
N THR A 259 7.60 2.02 0.03
CA THR A 259 7.20 2.48 -1.31
C THR A 259 7.89 1.66 -2.39
N ASN A 260 7.29 1.58 -3.59
CA ASN A 260 7.90 0.83 -4.67
C ASN A 260 9.03 1.63 -5.32
N THR A 261 10.24 1.08 -5.36
CA THR A 261 11.45 1.76 -5.87
C THR A 261 11.48 1.92 -7.39
N ASN A 262 10.56 1.29 -8.12
CA ASN A 262 10.50 1.36 -9.58
C ASN A 262 9.67 2.53 -10.12
N ALA A 263 9.16 3.39 -9.23
CA ALA A 263 8.48 4.62 -9.64
C ALA A 263 9.47 5.56 -10.35
N GLN A 264 9.06 6.12 -11.49
CA GLN A 264 9.91 7.06 -12.23
C GLN A 264 9.10 8.22 -12.82
N ARG A 265 9.69 9.42 -12.79
CA ARG A 265 9.13 10.66 -13.34
C ARG A 265 9.60 10.90 -14.78
N PHE A 266 8.70 11.39 -15.64
CA PHE A 266 8.93 11.67 -17.05
C PHE A 266 8.33 13.01 -17.45
N ASP A 267 9.07 13.85 -18.16
CA ASP A 267 8.56 15.14 -18.64
C ASP A 267 7.64 15.03 -19.87
N THR A 268 7.56 13.84 -20.49
CA THR A 268 6.77 13.60 -21.71
C THR A 268 5.99 12.29 -21.64
N ILE A 269 4.86 12.23 -22.34
CA ILE A 269 4.06 11.00 -22.44
C ILE A 269 4.80 9.89 -23.18
N ASP A 270 5.61 10.23 -24.18
CA ASP A 270 6.43 9.26 -24.92
C ASP A 270 7.46 8.57 -24.02
N GLY A 271 8.07 9.33 -23.10
CA GLY A 271 8.96 8.78 -22.07
C GLY A 271 8.23 7.80 -21.16
N ALA A 272 7.03 8.16 -20.69
CA ALA A 272 6.19 7.28 -19.87
C ALA A 272 5.79 5.99 -20.63
N ILE A 273 5.36 6.09 -21.90
CA ILE A 273 5.04 4.95 -22.75
C ILE A 273 6.27 4.06 -22.96
N GLY A 274 7.44 4.65 -23.22
CA GLY A 274 8.70 3.93 -23.37
C GLY A 274 9.05 3.11 -22.13
N TYR A 275 8.83 3.68 -20.94
CA TYR A 275 9.03 2.98 -19.68
C TYR A 275 8.03 1.84 -19.47
N CYS A 276 6.74 2.06 -19.79
CA CYS A 276 5.73 0.99 -19.77
C CYS A 276 6.13 -0.21 -20.63
N LYS A 277 6.59 0.04 -21.87
CA LYS A 277 7.07 -1.00 -22.79
C LYS A 277 8.30 -1.73 -22.23
N ALA A 278 9.24 -1.01 -21.63
CA ALA A 278 10.43 -1.60 -21.04
C ALA A 278 10.13 -2.55 -19.86
N TRP A 279 9.00 -2.38 -19.18
CA TRP A 279 8.56 -3.24 -18.08
C TRP A 279 7.84 -4.52 -18.51
N GLU A 280 7.41 -4.62 -19.78
CA GLU A 280 6.76 -5.82 -20.30
C GLU A 280 7.64 -7.07 -20.17
N SER A 281 8.96 -6.92 -20.36
CA SER A 281 9.93 -8.00 -20.22
C SER A 281 10.45 -8.20 -18.80
N LYS A 282 10.47 -7.15 -17.97
CA LYS A 282 11.05 -7.19 -16.61
C LYS A 282 10.09 -7.70 -15.54
N ARG A 283 8.78 -7.65 -15.80
CA ARG A 283 7.75 -8.00 -14.79
C ARG A 283 7.88 -9.41 -14.24
N SER A 284 8.42 -10.36 -15.01
CA SER A 284 8.60 -11.76 -14.59
C SER A 284 9.68 -11.92 -13.53
N ASP A 285 10.57 -10.93 -13.40
CA ASP A 285 11.71 -10.98 -12.49
C ASP A 285 11.35 -10.41 -11.11
N LEU A 286 10.14 -9.84 -10.99
CA LEU A 286 9.64 -9.31 -9.73
C LEU A 286 9.24 -10.44 -8.77
N PRO A 287 9.55 -10.32 -7.47
CA PRO A 287 9.17 -11.32 -6.47
C PRO A 287 7.70 -11.21 -6.03
N TYR A 288 6.88 -10.45 -6.76
CA TYR A 288 5.48 -10.18 -6.48
C TYR A 288 4.72 -9.93 -7.78
N ASP A 289 3.41 -10.15 -7.75
CA ASP A 289 2.56 -9.96 -8.92
C ASP A 289 2.23 -8.49 -9.18
N VAL A 290 2.28 -8.13 -10.46
CA VAL A 290 1.83 -6.83 -10.99
C VAL A 290 0.93 -7.07 -12.19
N ASP A 291 -0.17 -6.32 -12.30
CA ASP A 291 -1.14 -6.46 -13.39
C ASP A 291 -1.01 -5.37 -14.47
N GLY A 292 0.00 -4.51 -14.33
CA GLY A 292 0.32 -3.47 -15.30
C GLY A 292 1.20 -2.36 -14.70
N MET A 293 1.09 -1.18 -15.28
CA MET A 293 1.65 0.06 -14.76
C MET A 293 0.56 1.11 -14.61
N VAL A 294 0.80 2.13 -13.79
CA VAL A 294 -0.10 3.27 -13.61
C VAL A 294 0.64 4.52 -14.04
N ILE A 295 0.02 5.29 -14.95
CA ILE A 295 0.51 6.61 -15.36
C ILE A 295 -0.34 7.66 -14.67
N LYS A 296 0.31 8.61 -13.99
CA LYS A 296 -0.31 9.70 -13.24
C LYS A 296 0.30 11.03 -13.69
N VAL A 297 -0.49 12.09 -13.75
CA VAL A 297 0.06 13.45 -13.81
C VAL A 297 0.82 13.70 -12.51
N ASP A 298 2.02 14.26 -12.55
CA ASP A 298 2.88 14.41 -11.37
C ASP A 298 2.34 15.48 -10.40
N SER A 299 1.91 16.65 -10.89
CA SER A 299 1.38 17.70 -10.02
C SER A 299 0.06 17.29 -9.38
N ILE A 300 -0.02 17.45 -8.05
CA ILE A 300 -1.19 17.08 -7.27
C ILE A 300 -2.31 18.09 -7.48
N ARG A 301 -1.98 19.38 -7.59
CA ARG A 301 -2.90 20.44 -7.96
C ARG A 301 -3.52 20.17 -9.32
N LEU A 302 -2.72 19.83 -10.33
CA LEU A 302 -3.24 19.51 -11.66
C LEU A 302 -4.12 18.26 -11.66
N GLN A 303 -3.78 17.26 -10.83
CA GLN A 303 -4.70 16.14 -10.61
C GLN A 303 -6.04 16.62 -10.01
N GLN A 304 -6.10 17.67 -9.19
CA GLN A 304 -7.37 18.17 -8.67
C GLN A 304 -8.27 18.81 -9.74
N ASP A 305 -7.66 19.43 -10.74
CA ASP A 305 -8.35 20.13 -11.83
C ASP A 305 -8.82 19.17 -12.94
N CYS A 306 -8.15 18.02 -13.12
CA CYS A 306 -8.56 17.00 -14.09
C CYS A 306 -9.57 16.00 -13.48
N SER A 307 -10.68 15.68 -14.14
CA SER A 307 -11.54 14.55 -13.77
C SER A 307 -10.90 13.20 -14.13
N SER A 308 -10.03 13.17 -15.15
CA SER A 308 -9.27 12.00 -15.61
C SER A 308 -7.84 12.04 -15.07
N ARG A 309 -7.64 11.66 -13.80
CA ARG A 309 -6.38 11.88 -13.05
C ARG A 309 -5.35 10.77 -13.21
N HIS A 310 -5.83 9.58 -13.51
CA HIS A 310 -5.04 8.36 -13.54
C HIS A 310 -5.49 7.48 -14.70
N ILE A 311 -4.54 6.88 -15.39
CA ILE A 311 -4.81 5.80 -16.33
C ILE A 311 -3.89 4.62 -16.02
N GLY A 312 -4.48 3.43 -15.93
CA GLY A 312 -3.77 2.18 -15.72
C GLY A 312 -3.47 1.58 -17.08
N PHE A 313 -2.20 1.37 -17.39
CA PHE A 313 -1.78 0.62 -18.56
C PHE A 313 -1.62 -0.86 -18.18
N ALA A 314 -2.55 -1.69 -18.59
CA ALA A 314 -2.53 -3.13 -18.40
C ALA A 314 -2.07 -3.82 -19.70
N LYS A 315 -1.61 -5.07 -19.62
CA LYS A 315 -1.14 -5.83 -20.79
C LYS A 315 -2.29 -6.34 -21.65
N THR A 316 -2.19 -6.23 -22.99
CA THR A 316 -3.00 -7.02 -23.94
C THR A 316 -2.73 -8.52 -23.72
N SER A 317 -3.67 -9.26 -23.12
CA SER A 317 -3.63 -10.73 -23.19
C SER A 317 -4.28 -11.22 -24.48
N ARG A 318 -3.53 -11.24 -25.58
CA ARG A 318 -3.78 -12.19 -26.68
C ARG A 318 -2.48 -12.81 -27.13
N THR A 319 -2.03 -13.80 -26.37
CA THR A 319 -1.25 -14.91 -26.91
C THR A 319 -2.03 -16.19 -26.61
N ALA A 320 -2.40 -16.86 -27.69
CA ALA A 320 -3.28 -18.01 -27.74
C ALA A 320 -2.84 -19.13 -26.78
N ALA A 321 -3.73 -19.52 -25.87
CA ALA A 321 -3.71 -20.86 -25.32
C ALA A 321 -4.11 -21.83 -26.44
N THR A 322 -3.14 -22.49 -27.05
CA THR A 322 -3.39 -23.70 -27.83
C THR A 322 -3.75 -24.83 -26.87
N GLY A 323 -5.02 -25.28 -26.92
CA GLY A 323 -5.46 -26.49 -26.25
C GLY A 323 -6.87 -26.39 -25.67
N THR A 324 -7.86 -26.77 -26.49
CA THR A 324 -9.17 -27.38 -26.16
C THR A 324 -9.42 -27.69 -24.67
N SER A 325 -10.54 -27.35 -24.01
CA SER A 325 -11.93 -27.21 -24.43
C SER A 325 -12.75 -26.55 -23.28
N ASP A 326 -13.89 -25.94 -23.62
CA ASP A 326 -14.95 -25.46 -22.72
C ASP A 326 -14.67 -24.27 -21.77
N LEU A 327 -14.62 -23.06 -22.34
CA LEU A 327 -14.83 -21.81 -21.59
C LEU A 327 -15.89 -20.91 -22.25
N ARG A 328 -17.14 -21.40 -22.30
CA ARG A 328 -18.34 -20.56 -22.50
C ARG A 328 -19.10 -20.23 -21.20
N LYS A 329 -18.47 -20.40 -20.02
CA LYS A 329 -19.16 -20.16 -18.72
C LYS A 329 -18.49 -19.17 -17.76
N LEU A 330 -17.43 -18.45 -18.16
CA LEU A 330 -16.77 -17.46 -17.29
C LEU A 330 -16.75 -16.03 -17.84
N ALA A 331 -17.63 -15.71 -18.79
CA ALA A 331 -17.84 -14.35 -19.30
C ALA A 331 -18.85 -13.52 -18.47
N GLY A 332 -19.00 -13.83 -17.18
CA GLY A 332 -19.93 -13.13 -16.31
C GLY A 332 -19.37 -13.01 -14.91
N LEU A 333 -18.52 -12.00 -14.67
CA LEU A 333 -18.30 -11.35 -13.36
C LEU A 333 -17.19 -10.26 -13.36
N GLN A 334 -16.88 -9.63 -14.49
CA GLN A 334 -16.05 -8.42 -14.51
C GLN A 334 -16.62 -7.38 -15.47
N GLN A 335 -17.69 -6.72 -15.04
CA GLN A 335 -18.03 -5.38 -15.50
C GLN A 335 -19.02 -4.76 -14.52
N GLN A 336 -18.50 -3.93 -13.62
CA GLN A 336 -19.22 -2.78 -13.07
C GLN A 336 -18.17 -1.76 -12.64
N ALA A 337 -17.55 -1.14 -13.65
CA ALA A 337 -16.94 0.16 -13.47
C ALA A 337 -18.08 1.18 -13.40
N HIS A 338 -18.50 1.54 -12.19
CA HIS A 338 -19.30 2.74 -12.03
C HIS A 338 -18.40 3.94 -12.34
N ARG A 339 -18.62 4.52 -13.53
CA ARG A 339 -18.25 5.91 -13.81
C ARG A 339 -18.89 6.76 -12.71
N ILE A 340 -18.07 7.36 -11.86
CA ILE A 340 -18.49 8.49 -11.04
C ILE A 340 -18.07 9.72 -11.85
N PHE A 341 -19.06 10.59 -12.11
CA PHE A 341 -18.95 11.81 -12.91
C PHE A 341 -17.93 12.80 -12.34
#